data_AF-A0A3D4B5R4-F1
#
_entry.id   AF-A0A3D4B5R4-F1
#
_cell.length_a   1.000
_cell.length_b   1.000
_cell.length_c   1.000
_cell.angle_alpha   90.00
_cell.angle_beta   90.00
_cell.angle_gamma   90.00
#
_symmetry.space_group_name_H-M   'P 1'
#
loop_
_entity.id
_entity.type
_entity.pdbx_description
1 polymer ?
#
loop_
_entity_poly.entity_id
_entity_poly.type
_entity_poly.pdbx_seq_one_letter_code
_entity_poly.pdbx_strand_id
1 'polypeptide(L)' 'YGYSYRWLKPRDDMTVAHYMDRCDPVRRQLLGDAPSGGHGFTSPEPEDIPLRAWIKEHVGKDAVVL' A
#
# COMPACT_ATOMS: atom_id res chain seq x y z
N TYR A 1 -15.26 -2.10 9.70
CA TYR A 1 -14.74 -3.24 8.90
C TYR A 1 -14.69 -2.80 7.45
N GLY A 2 -13.52 -2.71 6.81
CA GLY A 2 -13.42 -2.12 5.48
C GLY A 2 -12.01 -2.01 4.91
N TYR A 3 -11.25 -3.10 4.98
CA TYR A 3 -10.01 -3.22 4.22
C TYR A 3 -10.27 -4.10 3.00
N SER A 4 -10.45 -3.49 1.83
CA SER A 4 -10.46 -4.21 0.55
C SER A 4 -9.09 -4.07 -0.10
N TYR A 5 -8.56 -5.17 -0.64
CA TYR A 5 -7.37 -5.13 -1.47
C TYR A 5 -7.62 -4.16 -2.64
N ARG A 6 -6.70 -3.23 -2.90
CA ARG A 6 -6.68 -2.51 -4.17
C ARG A 6 -6.03 -3.40 -5.22
N TRP A 7 -6.85 -4.12 -5.97
CA TRP A 7 -6.40 -5.00 -7.05
C TRP A 7 -5.89 -4.21 -8.29
N LEU A 8 -6.22 -2.91 -8.39
CA LEU A 8 -5.69 -2.05 -9.45
C LEU A 8 -4.60 -1.12 -8.90
N LYS A 9 -3.36 -1.36 -9.31
CA LYS A 9 -2.27 -0.38 -9.24
C LYS A 9 -2.46 0.67 -10.35
N PRO A 10 -2.26 1.97 -10.07
CA PRO A 10 -2.21 2.99 -11.12
C PRO A 10 -1.13 2.64 -12.14
N ARG A 11 -1.44 2.76 -13.44
CA ARG A 11 -0.50 2.50 -14.55
C ARG A 11 0.20 3.76 -15.04
N ASP A 12 -0.17 4.91 -14.49
CA ASP A 12 0.41 6.20 -14.81
C ASP A 12 1.78 6.35 -14.14
N ASP A 13 2.64 7.16 -14.76
CA ASP A 13 3.93 7.51 -14.19
C ASP A 13 3.77 8.31 -12.90
N MET A 14 4.47 7.89 -11.86
CA MET A 14 4.45 8.54 -10.56
C MET A 14 5.28 9.84 -10.59
N THR A 15 4.61 11.00 -10.60
CA THR A 15 5.26 12.33 -10.70
C THR A 15 5.62 12.97 -9.36
N VAL A 16 5.24 12.33 -8.25
CA VAL A 16 5.32 12.88 -6.89
C VAL A 16 6.55 12.41 -6.10
N ALA A 17 7.58 11.92 -6.77
CA ALA A 17 8.80 11.37 -6.15
C ALA A 17 9.44 12.32 -5.10
N HIS A 18 9.33 13.63 -5.31
CA HIS A 18 9.86 14.67 -4.41
C HIS A 18 9.19 14.73 -3.02
N TYR A 19 8.08 14.01 -2.78
CA TYR A 19 7.47 13.88 -1.47
C TYR A 19 7.93 12.64 -0.69
N MET A 20 8.55 11.68 -1.38
CA MET A 20 8.71 10.31 -0.87
C MET A 20 9.61 10.19 0.36
N ASP A 21 10.61 11.05 0.49
CA ASP A 21 11.53 11.06 1.65
C ASP A 21 10.85 11.50 2.95
N ARG A 22 9.68 12.14 2.86
CA ARG A 22 8.90 12.61 4.02
C ARG A 22 7.67 11.75 4.28
N CYS A 23 7.45 10.71 3.49
CA CYS A 23 6.27 9.86 3.59
C CYS A 23 6.62 8.53 4.27
N ASP A 24 5.79 8.14 5.24
CA ASP A 24 5.79 6.78 5.76
C ASP A 24 5.28 5.79 4.70
N PRO A 25 5.47 4.47 4.89
CA PRO A 25 5.09 3.46 3.91
C PRO A 25 3.61 3.52 3.46
N VAL A 26 2.67 3.88 4.35
CA VAL A 26 1.25 4.01 3.99
C VAL A 26 1.03 5.23 3.09
N ARG A 27 1.64 6.37 3.43
CA ARG A 27 1.57 7.56 2.57
C ARG A 27 2.21 7.33 1.21
N ARG A 28 3.34 6.63 1.16
CA ARG A 28 4.00 6.24 -0.10
C ARG A 28 3.08 5.38 -0.97
N GLN A 29 2.41 4.39 -0.39
CA GLN A 29 1.40 3.57 -1.08
C GLN A 29 0.27 4.43 -1.69
N LEU A 30 -0.23 5.44 -0.96
CA LEU A 30 -1.26 6.36 -1.45
C LEU A 30 -0.78 7.23 -2.62
N LEU A 31 0.52 7.53 -2.67
CA LEU A 31 1.17 8.28 -3.74
C LEU A 31 1.57 7.42 -4.94
N GLY A 32 1.24 6.13 -4.92
CA GLY A 32 1.52 5.21 -6.04
C GLY A 32 2.87 4.50 -5.95
N ASP A 33 3.58 4.60 -4.82
CA ASP A 33 4.79 3.81 -4.60
C ASP A 33 4.43 2.32 -4.50
N ALA A 34 5.17 1.52 -5.27
CA ALA A 34 4.98 0.08 -5.39
C ALA A 34 6.35 -0.59 -5.30
N PRO A 35 6.72 -1.17 -4.15
CA PRO A 35 8.03 -1.82 -3.97
C PRO A 35 8.29 -2.94 -4.99
N SER A 36 7.26 -3.68 -5.39
CA SER A 36 7.35 -4.70 -6.46
C SER A 36 7.32 -4.14 -7.89
N GLY A 37 7.33 -2.81 -8.05
CA GLY A 37 7.26 -2.10 -9.32
C GLY A 37 5.87 -2.12 -9.98
N GLY A 38 5.78 -1.55 -11.19
CA GLY A 38 4.56 -1.51 -12.01
C GLY A 38 4.17 -2.85 -12.65
N HIS A 39 4.99 -3.89 -12.45
CA HIS A 39 4.76 -5.27 -12.90
C HIS A 39 4.38 -6.21 -11.76
N GLY A 40 4.22 -5.70 -10.53
CA GLY A 40 3.76 -6.49 -9.38
C GLY A 40 2.51 -7.27 -9.77
N PHE A 41 2.62 -8.59 -9.72
CA PHE A 41 1.64 -9.54 -10.22
C PHE A 41 0.25 -9.27 -9.63
N THR A 42 -0.76 -9.93 -10.21
CA THR A 42 -2.15 -9.98 -9.75
C THR A 42 -2.36 -10.29 -8.25
N SER A 43 -1.28 -10.55 -7.50
CA SER A 43 -1.23 -10.73 -6.06
C SER A 43 -0.16 -9.80 -5.45
N PRO A 44 -0.52 -8.85 -4.57
CA PRO A 44 0.44 -8.02 -3.83
C PRO A 44 1.19 -8.83 -2.76
N GLU A 45 2.49 -8.54 -2.59
CA GLU A 45 3.31 -9.08 -1.49
C GLU A 45 3.10 -8.29 -0.19
N PRO A 46 3.47 -8.80 1.00
CA PRO A 46 3.27 -8.08 2.26
C PRO A 46 3.81 -6.64 2.26
N GLU A 47 4.92 -6.38 1.57
CA GLU A 47 5.54 -5.06 1.45
C GLU A 47 4.72 -4.10 0.57
N ASP A 48 3.89 -4.62 -0.34
CA ASP A 48 2.94 -3.84 -1.14
C ASP A 48 1.70 -3.40 -0.33
N ILE A 49 1.56 -3.87 0.91
CA ILE A 49 0.35 -3.71 1.74
C ILE A 49 0.65 -3.08 3.13
N PRO A 50 1.39 -1.95 3.20
CA PRO A 50 1.78 -1.35 4.48
C PRO A 50 0.60 -0.94 5.35
N LEU A 51 -0.53 -0.54 4.75
CA LEU A 51 -1.74 -0.17 5.49
C LEU A 51 -2.30 -1.35 6.31
N ARG A 52 -2.24 -2.58 5.78
CA ARG A 52 -2.69 -3.77 6.50
C ARG A 52 -1.83 -4.03 7.74
N ALA A 53 -0.51 -3.89 7.62
CA ALA A 53 0.40 -4.02 8.74
C ALA A 53 0.11 -2.95 9.81
N TRP A 54 -0.06 -1.70 9.39
CA TRP A 54 -0.38 -0.59 10.29
C TRP A 54 -1.69 -0.81 11.06
N ILE A 55 -2.78 -1.20 10.39
CA ILE A 55 -4.08 -1.47 11.03
C ILE A 55 -3.94 -2.61 12.05
N LYS A 56 -3.23 -3.70 11.69
CA LYS A 56 -3.02 -4.84 12.58
C LYS A 56 -2.30 -4.44 13.88
N GLU A 57 -1.34 -3.52 13.79
CA GLU A 57 -0.56 -3.02 14.93
C GLU A 57 -1.35 -2.03 15.80
N HIS A 58 -2.09 -1.11 15.20
CA HIS A 58 -2.68 0.03 15.91
C HIS A 58 -4.16 -0.15 16.27
N VAL A 59 -4.90 -0.93 15.48
CA VAL A 59 -6.35 -1.14 15.64
C VAL A 59 -6.65 -2.55 16.15
N GLY A 60 -5.79 -3.51 15.82
CA GLY A 60 -5.90 -4.90 16.26
C GLY A 60 -6.15 -5.88 15.10
N LYS A 61 -5.89 -7.16 15.36
CA LYS A 61 -5.93 -8.22 14.34
C LYS A 61 -7.31 -8.41 13.72
N ASP A 62 -8.38 -8.20 14.47
CA ASP A 62 -9.75 -8.44 13.99
C ASP A 62 -10.20 -7.41 12.95
N ALA A 63 -9.54 -6.24 12.88
CA ALA A 63 -9.85 -5.20 11.90
C ALA A 63 -9.31 -5.50 10.49
N VAL A 64 -8.43 -6.50 10.34
CA VAL A 64 -7.83 -6.93 9.06
C VAL A 64 -8.36 -8.30 8.58
N VAL A 65 -9.39 -8.84 9.25
CA VAL A 65 -10.09 -10.07 8.85
C VAL A 65 -11.31 -9.68 8.02
N LEU A 66 -11.45 -10.28 6.83
CA LEU A 66 -12.63 -10.19 5.97
C LEU A 66 -13.61 -11.31 6.33
#